data_AF-A0A6J8CPY6-F1
#
_entry.id   AF-A0A6J8CPY6-F1
#
_cell.length_a   1.000
_cell.length_b   1.000
_cell.length_c   1.000
_cell.angle_alpha   90.00
_cell.angle_beta   90.00
_cell.angle_gamma   90.00
#
_symmetry.space_group_name_H-M   'P 1'
#
loop_
_entity.id
_entity.type
_entity.pdbx_description
1 polymer ?
#
loop_
_entity_poly.entity_id
_entity_poly.type
_entity_poly.pdbx_seq_one_letter_code
_entity_poly.pdbx_strand_id
1 'polypeptide(L)'
;MSREEEIQRLSLNREEIHRELEHKEALIQRLESDFSIAKEDRKKSEDILMSREEEIQRLSLNREEIHRELEHKEALIQRLESDFSITKEEKKKSEDILMSREEEIQRQILNREEIHRELEHKEALIQRLESDFSIAKEERKKSEDILMSWEEEIQRLSLNRGNS
;
A
#
# COMPACT_ATOMS: atom_id res chain seq x y z
N MET A 1 24.82 63.21 -23.84
CA MET A 1 25.14 62.42 -22.64
C MET A 1 26.56 62.74 -22.22
N SER A 2 26.74 63.08 -20.95
CA SER A 2 28.04 63.27 -20.30
C SER A 2 28.63 61.92 -19.90
N ARG A 3 29.97 61.82 -19.87
CA ARG A 3 30.70 60.65 -19.38
C ARG A 3 30.32 60.26 -17.94
N GLU A 4 29.94 61.24 -17.12
CA GLU A 4 29.45 61.01 -15.76
C GLU A 4 28.07 60.34 -15.71
N GLU A 5 27.17 60.71 -16.63
CA GLU A 5 25.83 60.07 -16.72
C GLU A 5 25.96 58.60 -17.12
N GLU A 6 26.91 58.28 -17.99
CA GLU A 6 27.18 56.90 -18.44
C GLU A 6 27.77 56.03 -17.32
N ILE A 7 28.70 56.57 -16.52
CA ILE A 7 29.26 55.88 -15.34
C ILE A 7 28.18 55.61 -14.29
N GLN A 8 27.32 56.60 -14.00
CA GLN A 8 26.22 56.42 -13.06
C GLN A 8 25.24 55.36 -13.53
N ARG A 9 24.90 55.35 -14.83
CA ARG A 9 24.00 54.35 -15.41
C ARG A 9 24.56 52.93 -15.33
N LEU A 10 25.86 52.75 -15.61
CA LEU A 10 26.54 51.46 -15.48
C LEU A 10 26.62 51.00 -14.02
N SER A 11 26.87 51.91 -13.07
CA SER A 11 26.87 51.60 -11.63
C SER A 11 25.50 51.11 -11.16
N LEU A 12 24.43 51.81 -11.56
CA LEU A 12 23.05 51.43 -11.23
C LEU A 12 22.70 50.05 -11.80
N ASN A 13 23.06 49.81 -13.06
CA ASN A 13 22.81 48.53 -13.73
C ASN A 13 23.54 47.37 -13.05
N ARG A 14 24.77 47.61 -12.57
CA ARG A 14 25.55 46.60 -11.83
C ARG A 14 24.93 46.26 -10.48
N GLU A 15 24.41 47.25 -9.75
CA GLU A 15 23.68 47.03 -8.49
C GLU A 15 22.37 46.27 -8.70
N GLU A 16 21.68 46.55 -9.80
CA GLU A 16 20.44 45.86 -10.17
C GLU A 16 20.70 44.38 -10.50
N ILE A 17 21.74 44.09 -11.29
CA ILE A 17 22.21 42.72 -11.57
C ILE A 17 22.62 42.01 -10.27
N HIS A 18 23.32 42.68 -9.36
CA HIS A 18 23.73 42.08 -8.08
C HIS A 18 22.52 41.67 -7.23
N ARG A 19 21.52 42.56 -7.11
CA ARG A 19 20.27 42.25 -6.39
C ARG A 19 19.51 41.10 -7.02
N GLU A 20 19.50 41.02 -8.35
CA GLU A 20 18.84 39.93 -9.07
C GLU A 20 19.57 38.58 -8.87
N LEU A 21 20.91 38.60 -8.83
CA LEU A 21 21.72 37.41 -8.54
C LEU A 21 21.49 36.89 -7.13
N GLU A 22 21.46 37.77 -6.13
CA GLU A 22 21.17 37.44 -4.72
C GLU A 22 19.76 36.85 -4.57
N HIS A 23 18.77 37.43 -5.25
CA HIS A 23 17.41 36.91 -5.23
C HIS A 23 17.32 35.51 -5.87
N LYS A 24 18.02 35.27 -6.98
CA LYS A 24 18.10 33.94 -7.61
C LYS A 24 18.80 32.93 -6.72
N GLU A 25 19.81 33.36 -5.97
CA GLU A 25 20.54 32.54 -4.99
C GLU A 25 19.63 32.04 -3.87
N ALA A 26 18.84 32.94 -3.30
CA ALA A 26 17.88 32.62 -2.24
C ALA A 26 16.77 31.68 -2.74
N LEU A 27 16.32 31.86 -3.99
CA LEU A 27 15.32 30.98 -4.61
C LEU A 27 15.85 29.55 -4.79
N ILE A 28 17.09 29.40 -5.24
CA ILE A 28 17.73 28.08 -5.39
C ILE A 28 17.85 27.38 -4.04
N GLN A 29 18.35 28.06 -3.01
CA GLN A 29 18.47 27.48 -1.66
C GLN A 29 17.13 27.02 -1.09
N ARG A 30 16.07 27.78 -1.36
CA ARG A 30 14.72 27.41 -0.93
C ARG A 30 14.23 26.15 -1.64
N LEU A 31 14.40 26.06 -2.96
CA LEU A 31 14.03 24.88 -3.73
C LEU A 31 14.84 23.64 -3.34
N GLU A 32 16.13 23.79 -3.01
CA GLU A 32 16.98 22.70 -2.52
C GLU A 32 16.49 22.15 -1.17
N SER A 33 16.10 23.04 -0.25
CA SER A 33 15.52 22.68 1.05
C SER A 33 14.20 21.92 0.87
N ASP A 34 13.32 22.49 0.05
CA ASP A 34 12.04 21.90 -0.33
C ASP A 34 12.28 20.49 -0.92
N PHE A 35 13.16 20.34 -1.91
CA PHE A 35 13.53 19.06 -2.51
C PHE A 35 13.98 18.00 -1.51
N SER A 36 14.75 18.38 -0.50
CA SER A 36 15.15 17.47 0.57
C SER A 36 13.96 16.93 1.37
N ILE A 37 12.95 17.75 1.64
CA ILE A 37 11.72 17.36 2.36
C ILE A 37 10.92 16.36 1.52
N ALA A 38 10.69 16.67 0.23
CA ALA A 38 9.93 15.78 -0.66
C ALA A 38 10.61 14.41 -0.82
N LYS A 39 11.94 14.37 -0.83
CA LYS A 39 12.71 13.11 -0.88
C LYS A 39 12.52 12.26 0.37
N GLU A 40 12.42 12.88 1.54
CA GLU A 40 12.16 12.17 2.79
C GLU A 40 10.72 11.61 2.84
N ASP A 41 9.74 12.38 2.37
CA ASP A 41 8.34 11.94 2.28
C ASP A 41 8.17 10.76 1.31
N ARG A 42 8.87 10.77 0.17
CA ARG A 42 8.90 9.62 -0.76
C ARG A 42 9.39 8.36 -0.06
N LYS A 43 10.47 8.46 0.72
CA LYS A 43 11.06 7.32 1.43
C LYS A 43 10.09 6.73 2.46
N LYS A 44 9.41 7.59 3.23
CA LYS A 44 8.38 7.15 4.19
C LYS A 44 7.22 6.42 3.51
N SER A 45 6.79 6.91 2.34
CA SER A 45 5.75 6.25 1.54
C SER A 45 6.18 4.88 1.02
N GLU A 46 7.44 4.74 0.57
CA GLU A 46 8.01 3.45 0.14
C GLU A 46 8.07 2.42 1.27
N ASP A 47 8.47 2.83 2.48
CA ASP A 47 8.50 1.94 3.66
C ASP A 47 7.09 1.43 4.02
N ILE A 48 6.06 2.28 3.91
CA ILE A 48 4.65 1.90 4.17
C ILE A 48 4.15 0.91 3.12
N LEU A 49 4.48 1.12 1.84
CA LEU A 49 4.07 0.23 0.75
C LEU A 49 4.66 -1.18 0.92
N MET A 50 5.96 -1.29 1.22
CA MET A 50 6.60 -2.59 1.45
C MET A 50 5.96 -3.34 2.62
N SER A 51 5.71 -2.65 3.74
CA SER A 51 5.05 -3.26 4.91
C SER A 51 3.67 -3.83 4.57
N ARG A 52 2.87 -3.11 3.77
CA ARG A 52 1.54 -3.56 3.34
C ARG A 52 1.59 -4.72 2.35
N GLU A 53 2.55 -4.75 1.42
CA GLU A 53 2.75 -5.88 0.50
C GLU A 53 3.06 -7.17 1.28
N GLU A 54 3.93 -7.09 2.29
CA GLU A 54 4.25 -8.23 3.15
C GLU A 54 3.02 -8.74 3.93
N GLU A 55 2.17 -7.85 4.43
CA GLU A 55 0.98 -8.23 5.19
C GLU A 55 -0.09 -8.89 4.29
N ILE A 56 -0.31 -8.37 3.08
CA ILE A 56 -1.19 -8.98 2.08
C ILE A 56 -0.72 -10.40 1.72
N GLN A 57 0.59 -10.59 1.50
CA GLN A 57 1.14 -11.92 1.19
C GLN A 57 0.91 -12.92 2.34
N ARG A 58 1.12 -12.52 3.60
CA ARG A 58 0.85 -13.38 4.76
C ARG A 58 -0.63 -13.76 4.86
N LEU A 59 -1.54 -12.81 4.63
CA LEU A 59 -2.98 -13.07 4.66
C LEU A 59 -3.42 -14.01 3.53
N SER A 60 -2.86 -13.86 2.32
CA SER A 60 -3.14 -14.76 1.19
C SER A 60 -2.71 -16.21 1.46
N LEU A 61 -1.50 -16.42 1.99
CA LEU A 61 -1.00 -17.75 2.37
C LEU A 61 -1.91 -18.43 3.41
N ASN A 62 -2.37 -17.67 4.40
CA ASN A 62 -3.26 -18.16 5.45
C ASN A 62 -4.66 -18.51 4.88
N ARG A 63 -5.15 -17.76 3.89
CA ARG A 63 -6.40 -18.08 3.18
C ARG A 63 -6.32 -19.40 2.42
N GLU A 64 -5.21 -19.67 1.73
CA GLU A 64 -5.01 -20.94 1.00
C GLU A 64 -4.91 -22.15 1.93
N GLU A 65 -4.36 -21.98 3.13
CA GLU A 65 -4.33 -23.02 4.15
C GLU A 65 -5.74 -23.37 4.66
N ILE A 66 -6.55 -22.35 4.97
CA ILE A 66 -7.95 -22.54 5.39
C ILE A 66 -8.79 -23.19 4.28
N HIS A 67 -8.61 -22.80 3.02
CA HIS A 67 -9.32 -23.42 1.90
C HIS A 67 -9.00 -24.92 1.76
N ARG A 68 -7.71 -25.30 1.87
CA ARG A 68 -7.31 -26.71 1.85
C ARG A 68 -7.92 -27.50 3.01
N GLU A 69 -8.02 -26.87 4.19
CA GLU A 69 -8.66 -27.50 5.34
C GLU A 69 -10.17 -27.70 5.12
N LEU A 70 -10.85 -26.73 4.51
CA LEU A 70 -12.26 -26.86 4.12
C LEU A 70 -12.48 -27.98 3.11
N GLU A 71 -11.69 -28.05 2.04
CA GLU A 71 -11.78 -29.13 1.04
C GLU A 71 -11.57 -30.51 1.66
N HIS A 72 -10.59 -30.65 2.57
CA HIS A 72 -10.34 -31.89 3.27
C HIS A 72 -11.53 -32.29 4.17
N LYS A 73 -12.13 -31.33 4.88
CA LYS A 73 -13.31 -31.57 5.72
C LYS A 73 -14.55 -31.91 4.89
N GLU A 74 -14.77 -31.26 3.75
CA GLU A 74 -15.85 -31.59 2.82
C GLU A 74 -15.70 -33.01 2.26
N ALA A 75 -14.49 -33.42 1.87
CA ALA A 75 -14.21 -34.79 1.46
C ALA A 75 -14.49 -35.80 2.59
N LEU A 76 -14.15 -35.44 3.84
CA LEU A 76 -14.45 -36.26 5.01
C LEU A 76 -15.96 -36.40 5.23
N ILE A 77 -16.72 -35.32 5.09
CA ILE A 77 -18.18 -35.31 5.20
C ILE A 77 -18.80 -36.18 4.12
N GLN A 78 -18.41 -36.03 2.84
CA GLN A 78 -18.92 -36.88 1.75
C GLN A 78 -18.64 -38.36 2.01
N ARG A 79 -17.46 -38.68 2.56
CA ARG A 79 -17.12 -40.04 2.97
C ARG A 79 -18.00 -40.52 4.11
N LEU A 80 -18.25 -39.68 5.13
CA LEU A 80 -19.14 -39.98 6.24
C LEU A 80 -20.61 -40.10 5.82
N GLU A 81 -21.08 -39.33 4.84
CA GLU A 81 -22.43 -39.44 4.25
C GLU A 81 -22.58 -40.71 3.41
N SER A 82 -21.52 -41.12 2.70
CA SER A 82 -21.45 -42.40 2.01
C SER A 82 -21.46 -43.57 3.00
N ASP A 83 -20.60 -43.53 4.02
CA ASP A 83 -20.57 -44.49 5.12
C ASP A 83 -21.93 -44.52 5.84
N PHE A 84 -22.57 -43.36 6.06
CA PHE A 84 -23.90 -43.27 6.66
C PHE A 84 -24.99 -43.80 5.75
N SER A 85 -24.88 -43.71 4.42
CA SER A 85 -25.84 -44.33 3.51
C SER A 85 -25.73 -45.86 3.55
N ILE A 86 -24.50 -46.39 3.58
CA ILE A 86 -24.23 -47.82 3.83
C ILE A 86 -24.76 -48.22 5.21
N THR A 87 -24.50 -47.39 6.22
CA THR A 87 -24.96 -47.62 7.59
C THR A 87 -26.46 -47.41 7.71
N LYS A 88 -27.15 -46.65 6.85
CA LYS A 88 -28.62 -46.49 6.86
C LYS A 88 -29.30 -47.74 6.30
N GLU A 89 -28.66 -48.39 5.36
CA GLU A 89 -28.99 -49.75 4.92
C GLU A 89 -28.81 -50.77 6.07
N GLU A 90 -27.77 -50.59 6.91
CA GLU A 90 -27.55 -51.40 8.13
C GLU A 90 -28.39 -50.95 9.34
N LYS A 91 -28.81 -49.67 9.42
CA LYS A 91 -29.58 -48.99 10.51
C LYS A 91 -31.00 -49.47 10.59
N LYS A 92 -31.52 -50.09 9.52
CA LYS A 92 -32.72 -50.90 9.62
C LYS A 92 -32.57 -52.07 10.63
N LYS A 93 -31.36 -52.30 11.18
CA LYS A 93 -31.06 -53.34 12.18
C LYS A 93 -30.53 -52.87 13.55
N SER A 94 -30.21 -51.59 13.82
CA SER A 94 -29.66 -51.21 15.15
C SER A 94 -29.74 -49.71 15.47
N GLU A 95 -30.27 -49.35 16.65
CA GLU A 95 -30.64 -47.97 17.05
C GLU A 95 -29.62 -47.24 17.96
N ASP A 96 -28.68 -47.91 18.61
CA ASP A 96 -27.86 -47.27 19.66
C ASP A 96 -26.63 -46.47 19.16
N ILE A 97 -26.15 -46.73 17.94
CA ILE A 97 -24.94 -46.05 17.36
C ILE A 97 -25.24 -44.60 16.93
N LEU A 98 -26.52 -44.21 16.87
CA LEU A 98 -26.96 -42.97 16.23
C LEU A 98 -26.79 -41.71 17.06
N MET A 99 -27.04 -41.80 18.37
CA MET A 99 -26.98 -40.66 19.28
C MET A 99 -25.57 -40.04 19.32
N SER A 100 -24.53 -40.86 19.42
CA SER A 100 -23.14 -40.37 19.42
C SER A 100 -22.68 -39.80 18.07
N ARG A 101 -23.30 -40.21 16.96
CA ARG A 101 -22.94 -39.71 15.62
C ARG A 101 -23.60 -38.35 15.33
N GLU A 102 -24.83 -38.13 15.78
CA GLU A 102 -25.53 -36.84 15.66
C GLU A 102 -24.85 -35.74 16.46
N GLU A 103 -24.39 -36.02 17.68
CA GLU A 103 -23.65 -35.06 18.51
C GLU A 103 -22.31 -34.64 17.87
N GLU A 104 -21.59 -35.58 17.27
CA GLU A 104 -20.32 -35.29 16.58
C GLU A 104 -20.55 -34.42 15.32
N ILE A 105 -21.61 -34.68 14.58
CA ILE A 105 -21.99 -33.86 13.41
C ILE A 105 -22.33 -32.42 13.84
N GLN A 106 -23.09 -32.23 14.93
CA GLN A 106 -23.41 -30.89 15.41
C GLN A 106 -22.17 -30.10 15.84
N ARG A 107 -21.18 -30.76 16.48
CA ARG A 107 -19.90 -30.13 16.83
C ARG A 107 -19.13 -29.68 15.59
N GLN A 108 -19.13 -30.49 14.54
CA GLN A 108 -18.43 -30.15 13.29
C GLN A 108 -19.12 -29.02 12.51
N ILE A 109 -20.46 -28.92 12.57
CA ILE A 109 -21.22 -27.80 11.99
C ILE A 109 -20.91 -26.49 12.71
N LEU A 110 -20.89 -26.47 14.05
CA LEU A 110 -20.55 -25.28 14.84
C LEU A 110 -19.13 -24.78 14.51
N ASN A 111 -18.18 -25.70 14.36
CA ASN A 111 -16.80 -25.37 14.00
C ASN A 111 -16.70 -24.72 12.59
N ARG A 112 -17.57 -25.11 11.65
CA ARG A 112 -17.64 -24.51 10.31
C ARG A 112 -18.15 -23.06 10.34
N GLU A 113 -19.14 -22.75 11.18
CA GLU A 113 -19.66 -21.38 11.32
C GLU A 113 -18.63 -20.42 11.93
N GLU A 114 -17.73 -20.93 12.78
CA GLU A 114 -16.65 -20.14 13.36
C GLU A 114 -15.56 -19.84 12.32
N ILE A 115 -15.14 -20.84 11.54
CA ILE A 115 -14.18 -20.67 10.43
C ILE A 115 -14.72 -19.72 9.35
N HIS A 116 -16.02 -19.82 9.03
CA HIS A 116 -16.62 -18.95 8.01
C HIS A 116 -16.62 -17.47 8.44
N ARG A 117 -16.92 -17.19 9.71
CA ARG A 117 -16.80 -15.84 10.29
C ARG A 117 -15.36 -15.33 10.28
N GLU A 118 -14.38 -16.19 10.54
CA GLU A 118 -12.96 -15.83 10.42
C GLU A 118 -12.55 -15.48 8.98
N LEU A 119 -13.05 -16.23 8.00
CA LEU A 119 -12.83 -15.95 6.58
C LEU A 119 -13.42 -14.59 6.17
N GLU A 120 -14.68 -14.32 6.51
CA GLU A 120 -15.33 -13.03 6.24
C GLU A 120 -14.57 -11.86 6.86
N HIS A 121 -14.11 -12.02 8.11
CA HIS A 121 -13.31 -10.99 8.78
C HIS A 121 -11.95 -10.77 8.09
N LYS A 122 -11.26 -11.83 7.67
CA LYS A 122 -9.99 -11.72 6.94
C LYS A 122 -10.17 -11.10 5.56
N GLU A 123 -11.24 -11.43 4.84
CA GLU A 123 -11.57 -10.80 3.55
C GLU A 123 -11.85 -9.31 3.69
N ALA A 124 -12.60 -8.90 4.71
CA ALA A 124 -12.82 -7.49 5.00
C ALA A 124 -11.51 -6.75 5.34
N LEU A 125 -10.59 -7.42 6.04
CA LEU A 125 -9.26 -6.88 6.34
C LEU A 125 -8.40 -6.70 5.08
N ILE A 126 -8.41 -7.69 4.18
CA ILE A 126 -7.70 -7.63 2.89
C ILE A 126 -8.23 -6.47 2.05
N GLN A 127 -9.55 -6.33 1.90
CA GLN A 127 -10.15 -5.22 1.14
C GLN A 127 -9.74 -3.85 1.70
N ARG A 128 -9.68 -3.73 3.04
CA ARG A 128 -9.23 -2.51 3.69
C ARG A 128 -7.76 -2.22 3.37
N LEU A 129 -6.90 -3.23 3.44
CA LEU A 129 -5.47 -3.12 3.11
C LEU A 129 -5.23 -2.78 1.63
N GLU A 130 -6.03 -3.32 0.71
CA GLU A 130 -5.96 -3.00 -0.72
C GLU A 130 -6.33 -1.54 -1.03
N SER A 131 -7.38 -1.03 -0.38
CA SER A 131 -7.78 0.38 -0.46
C SER A 131 -6.66 1.29 0.05
N ASP A 132 -6.15 0.95 1.23
CA ASP A 132 -5.04 1.60 1.89
C ASP A 132 -3.78 1.63 1.00
N PHE A 133 -3.41 0.49 0.41
CA PHE A 133 -2.29 0.37 -0.52
C PHE A 133 -2.47 1.25 -1.77
N SER A 134 -3.69 1.34 -2.30
CA SER A 134 -4.00 2.23 -3.42
C SER A 134 -3.77 3.70 -3.08
N ILE A 135 -4.20 4.13 -1.88
CA ILE A 135 -3.96 5.51 -1.39
C ILE A 135 -2.45 5.78 -1.29
N ALA A 136 -1.68 4.86 -0.70
CA ALA A 136 -0.24 5.02 -0.54
C ALA A 136 0.49 5.08 -1.90
N LYS A 137 0.03 4.32 -2.90
CA LYS A 137 0.57 4.36 -4.27
C LYS A 137 0.30 5.70 -4.95
N GLU A 138 -0.86 6.29 -4.70
CA GLU A 138 -1.22 7.61 -5.25
C GLU A 138 -0.43 8.73 -4.56
N GLU A 139 -0.20 8.65 -3.26
CA GLU A 139 0.68 9.56 -2.52
C GLU A 139 2.13 9.49 -3.01
N ARG A 140 2.66 8.29 -3.23
CA ARG A 140 3.99 8.10 -3.83
C ARG A 140 4.10 8.79 -5.19
N LYS A 141 3.09 8.61 -6.05
CA LYS A 141 3.07 9.23 -7.38
C LYS A 141 3.08 10.77 -7.29
N LYS A 142 2.28 11.35 -6.39
CA LYS A 142 2.29 12.81 -6.15
C LYS A 142 3.65 13.30 -5.66
N SER A 143 4.29 12.56 -4.76
CA SER A 143 5.62 12.88 -4.26
C SER A 143 6.68 12.82 -5.37
N GLU A 144 6.61 11.83 -6.26
CA GLU A 144 7.47 11.70 -7.44
C GLU A 144 7.27 12.87 -8.43
N ASP A 145 6.02 13.25 -8.71
CA ASP A 145 5.70 14.38 -9.60
C ASP A 145 6.24 15.71 -9.02
N ILE A 146 6.15 15.93 -7.71
CA ILE A 146 6.69 17.12 -7.03
C ILE A 146 8.22 17.15 -7.09
N LEU A 147 8.89 16.01 -6.83
CA LEU A 147 10.34 15.89 -6.91
C LEU A 147 10.85 16.23 -8.32
N MET A 148 10.20 15.70 -9.37
CA MET A 148 10.57 16.00 -10.77
C MET A 148 10.39 17.49 -11.10
N SER A 149 9.27 18.09 -10.68
CA SER A 149 9.01 19.52 -10.88
C SER A 149 10.07 20.41 -10.23
N TRP A 150 10.50 20.07 -9.02
CA TRP A 150 11.56 20.81 -8.32
C TRP A 150 12.95 20.57 -8.92
N GLU A 151 13.26 19.37 -9.41
CA GLU A 151 14.49 19.11 -10.18
C GLU A 151 14.57 19.95 -11.46
N GLU A 152 13.47 20.03 -12.22
CA GLU A 152 13.38 20.84 -13.43
C GLU A 152 13.58 22.33 -13.14
N GLU A 153 12.96 22.85 -12.07
CA GLU A 153 13.08 24.27 -11.70
C GLU A 153 14.47 24.63 -11.17
N ILE A 154 15.10 23.76 -10.36
CA ILE A 154 16.50 23.94 -9.93
C ILE A 154 17.44 23.94 -11.15
N GLN A 155 17.27 23.01 -12.09
CA GLN A 155 18.06 22.96 -13.32
C GLN A 155 17.88 24.23 -14.15
N ARG A 156 16.64 24.69 -14.34
CA ARG A 156 16.32 25.91 -15.08
C ARG A 156 16.97 27.16 -14.48
N LEU A 157 16.92 27.30 -13.15
CA LEU A 157 17.52 28.44 -12.45
C LEU A 157 19.06 28.38 -12.48
N SER A 158 19.64 27.18 -12.47
CA SER A 158 21.10 26.99 -12.58
C SER A 158 21.65 27.33 -13.97
N LEU A 159 20.94 26.97 -15.04
CA LEU A 159 21.32 27.29 -16.44
C LEU A 159 21.29 28.80 -16.72
N ASN A 160 20.33 29.51 -16.13
CA ASN A 160 20.23 30.98 -16.26
C ASN A 160 21.32 31.74 -15.51
N ARG A 161 22.12 31.10 -14.65
CA ARG A 161 23.29 31.70 -13.99
C ARG A 161 24.57 31.60 -14.82
N GLY A 162 24.67 30.66 -15.76
CA GLY A 162 25.87 30.45 -16.59
C GLY A 162 25.92 31.28 -17.88
N ASN A 163 24.83 31.96 -18.24
CA ASN A 163 24.64 32.63 -19.54
C ASN A 163 24.49 34.16 -19.46
N SER A 164 24.88 34.81 -18.34
CA SER A 164 24.77 36.27 -18.13
C SER A 164 26.07 36.84 -17.57
#